data_AF-A0A094J3G0-F1
#
_entry.id   AF-A0A094J3G0-F1
#
_cell.length_a   1.000
_cell.length_b   1.000
_cell.length_c   1.000
_cell.angle_alpha   90.00
_cell.angle_beta   90.00
_cell.angle_gamma   90.00
#
_symmetry.space_group_name_H-M   'P 1'
#
loop_
_entity.id
_entity.type
_entity.pdbx_description
1 polymer ?
#
loop_
_entity_poly.entity_id
_entity_poly.type
_entity_poly.pdbx_seq_one_letter_code
_entity_poly.pdbx_strand_id
1 'polypeptide(L)' 'MLTEQQFTMLRQHVRRLIVDVGEQMIDGVTHIAPYKQKNKTACQYCEFRDVCQFDEGVDAEQYRVFKPKII' A
#
# COMPACT_ATOMS: atom_id res chain seq x y z
N MET A 1 1.52 25.60 7.25
CA MET A 1 2.36 25.02 8.32
C MET A 1 1.48 24.12 9.18
N LEU A 2 2.01 23.00 9.67
CA LEU A 2 1.27 22.07 10.55
C LEU A 2 1.42 22.50 12.01
N THR A 3 0.39 22.30 12.83
CA THR A 3 0.50 22.47 14.29
C THR A 3 1.26 21.30 14.92
N GLU A 4 1.78 21.48 16.13
CA GLU A 4 2.43 20.39 16.88
C GLU A 4 1.52 19.18 17.10
N GLN A 5 0.22 19.44 17.33
CA GLN A 5 -0.79 18.40 17.46
C GLN A 5 -0.95 17.63 16.15
N GLN A 6 -1.05 18.31 15.00
CA GLN A 6 -1.14 17.68 13.69
C GLN A 6 0.10 16.83 13.38
N PHE A 7 1.29 17.34 13.69
CA PHE A 7 2.53 16.58 13.51
C PHE A 7 2.60 15.36 14.42
N THR A 8 2.13 15.48 15.66
CA THR A 8 2.04 14.36 16.61
C THR A 8 1.10 13.28 16.12
N MET A 9 -0.05 13.65 15.55
CA MET A 9 -1.00 12.70 14.95
C MET A 9 -0.37 11.92 13.77
N LEU A 10 0.38 12.60 12.90
CA LEU A 10 1.11 11.94 11.81
C LEU A 10 2.12 10.91 12.33
N ARG A 11 2.93 11.27 13.34
CA ARG A 11 3.90 10.34 13.94
C ARG A 11 3.22 9.12 14.58
N GLN A 12 2.10 9.32 15.28
CA GLN A 12 1.35 8.22 15.87
C GLN A 12 0.76 7.30 14.80
N HIS A 13 0.26 7.85 13.70
CA HIS A 13 -0.23 7.04 12.58
C HIS A 13 0.87 6.17 11.97
N VAL A 14 2.05 6.75 11.72
CA VAL A 14 3.21 5.98 11.19
C VAL A 14 3.62 4.86 12.15
N ARG A 15 3.67 5.12 13.46
CA ARG A 15 4.00 4.08 14.45
C ARG A 15 3.00 2.93 14.44
N ARG A 16 1.70 3.23 14.40
CA ARG A 16 0.66 2.19 14.27
C ARG A 16 0.83 1.40 12.99
N LEU A 17 1.02 2.07 11.86
CA LEU A 17 1.22 1.42 10.56
C LEU A 17 2.40 0.43 10.56
N ILE A 18 3.52 0.79 11.20
CA ILE A 18 4.69 -0.09 11.32
C ILE A 18 4.35 -1.35 12.13
N VAL A 19 3.63 -1.20 13.25
CA VAL A 19 3.19 -2.34 14.07
C VAL A 19 2.25 -3.25 13.27
N ASP A 20 1.21 -2.68 12.66
CA ASP A 20 0.20 -3.43 11.90
C ASP A 20 0.81 -4.21 10.72
N VAL A 21 1.81 -3.64 10.05
CA VAL A 21 2.55 -4.32 8.96
C VAL A 21 3.44 -5.43 9.53
N GLY A 22 4.11 -5.19 10.66
CA GLY A 22 4.94 -6.20 11.32
C GLY A 22 4.16 -7.42 11.78
N GLU A 23 2.97 -7.23 12.35
CA GLU A 23 2.05 -8.31 12.73
C GLU A 23 1.64 -9.15 11.51
N GLN A 24 1.24 -8.50 10.41
CA GLN A 24 0.90 -9.20 9.16
C GLN A 24 2.06 -10.01 8.59
N MET A 25 3.31 -9.53 8.73
CA MET A 25 4.49 -10.28 8.29
C MET A 25 4.68 -11.55 9.14
N ILE A 26 4.49 -11.45 10.46
CA ILE A 26 4.59 -12.60 11.38
C ILE A 26 3.49 -13.62 11.09
N ASP A 27 2.28 -13.15 10.76
CA ASP A 27 1.14 -13.99 10.42
C ASP A 27 1.25 -14.63 9.02
N GLY A 28 2.31 -14.33 8.26
CA GLY A 28 2.56 -14.92 6.94
C GLY A 28 1.68 -14.35 5.83
N VAL A 29 1.23 -13.10 5.94
CA VAL A 29 0.43 -12.45 4.90
C VAL A 29 1.30 -12.15 3.67
N THR A 30 1.11 -12.90 2.59
CA THR A 30 1.88 -12.78 1.33
C THR A 30 1.02 -12.47 0.10
N HIS A 31 -0.14 -11.85 0.28
CA HIS A 31 -1.06 -11.54 -0.82
C HIS A 31 -0.44 -10.60 -1.86
N ILE A 32 -0.63 -10.92 -3.15
CA ILE A 32 -0.26 -10.04 -4.25
C ILE A 32 -1.35 -8.99 -4.42
N ALA A 33 -1.14 -7.80 -3.85
CA ALA A 33 -2.13 -6.72 -3.83
C ALA A 33 -1.50 -5.36 -4.25
N PRO A 34 -1.08 -5.21 -5.52
CA PRO A 34 -0.44 -3.98 -5.98
C PRO A 34 -1.41 -2.80 -5.94
N TYR A 35 -0.91 -1.61 -5.58
CA TYR A 35 -1.73 -0.40 -5.60
C TYR A 35 -1.64 0.32 -6.96
N LYS A 36 -2.71 1.06 -7.28
CA LYS A 36 -2.77 2.00 -8.40
C LYS A 36 -3.19 3.37 -7.89
N GLN A 37 -2.39 4.38 -8.18
CA GLN A 37 -2.67 5.77 -7.82
C GLN A 37 -2.59 6.63 -9.07
N LYS A 38 -3.74 7.18 -9.49
CA LYS A 38 -3.89 7.81 -10.81
C LYS A 38 -3.39 6.84 -11.90
N ASN A 39 -2.37 7.25 -12.67
CA ASN A 39 -1.78 6.45 -13.75
C ASN A 39 -0.49 5.73 -13.34
N LYS A 40 -0.16 5.70 -12.05
CA LYS A 40 1.05 5.03 -11.52
C LYS A 40 0.68 3.78 -10.74
N THR A 41 1.46 2.73 -10.89
CA THR A 41 1.30 1.48 -10.14
C THR A 41 2.60 1.10 -9.46
N ALA A 42 2.51 0.35 -8.36
CA ALA A 42 3.70 -0.22 -7.72
C ALA A 42 4.51 -1.11 -8.67
N CYS A 43 3.84 -1.80 -9.60
CA CYS A 43 4.43 -2.74 -10.55
C CYS A 43 5.37 -2.09 -11.58
N GLN A 44 5.36 -0.75 -11.73
CA GLN A 44 6.25 -0.04 -12.66
C GLN A 44 7.72 -0.12 -12.24
N TYR A 45 7.98 -0.33 -10.95
CA TYR A 45 9.33 -0.31 -10.37
C TYR A 45 9.68 -1.61 -9.61
N CYS A 46 8.84 -2.64 -9.72
CA CYS A 46 9.01 -3.91 -9.01
C CYS A 46 9.89 -4.86 -9.83
N GLU A 47 11.02 -5.28 -9.27
CA GLU A 47 11.93 -6.26 -9.88
C GLU A 47 11.35 -7.69 -9.91
N PHE A 48 10.32 -7.97 -9.11
CA PHE A 48 9.69 -9.29 -8.99
C PHE A 48 8.44 -9.44 -9.86
N ARG A 49 8.22 -8.56 -10.84
CA ARG A 49 7.02 -8.55 -11.69
C ARG A 49 6.78 -9.89 -12.39
N ASP A 50 7.84 -10.51 -12.91
CA ASP A 50 7.74 -11.78 -13.63
C ASP A 50 7.51 -12.98 -12.69
N VAL A 51 7.79 -12.81 -11.39
CA VAL A 51 7.62 -13.85 -10.37
C VAL A 51 6.21 -13.83 -9.80
N CYS A 52 5.62 -12.65 -9.59
CA CYS A 52 4.31 -12.56 -8.93
C CYS A 52 3.14 -12.98 -9.83
N GLN A 53 3.32 -13.02 -11.15
CA GLN A 53 2.29 -13.44 -12.12
C GLN A 53 0.99 -12.61 -12.10
N PHE A 54 1.02 -11.42 -11.48
CA PHE A 54 -0.15 -10.53 -11.43
C PHE A 54 -0.57 -10.10 -12.84
N ASP A 55 -1.81 -10.41 -13.22
CA ASP A 55 -2.41 -10.09 -14.51
C ASP A 55 -3.75 -9.36 -14.33
N GLU A 56 -3.78 -8.09 -14.74
CA GLU A 56 -4.97 -7.22 -14.68
C GLU A 56 -6.13 -7.74 -15.58
N GLY A 57 -5.85 -8.71 -16.48
CA GLY A 57 -6.85 -9.38 -17.31
C GLY A 57 -7.57 -10.56 -16.63
N VAL A 58 -7.15 -10.97 -15.43
CA VAL A 58 -7.80 -12.01 -14.64
C VAL A 58 -8.76 -11.35 -13.64
N ASP A 59 -10.06 -11.64 -13.72
CA ASP A 59 -11.11 -10.94 -12.96
C ASP A 59 -10.91 -10.92 -11.43
N ALA A 60 -10.22 -11.93 -10.89
CA ALA A 60 -9.90 -12.04 -9.47
C ALA A 60 -8.76 -11.11 -9.02
N GLU A 61 -7.95 -10.60 -9.94
CA GLU A 61 -6.73 -9.84 -9.66
C GLU A 61 -6.94 -8.36 -10.00
N GLN A 62 -7.31 -7.56 -8.99
CA GLN A 62 -7.55 -6.13 -9.17
C GLN A 62 -6.55 -5.29 -8.38
N TYR A 63 -6.09 -4.21 -9.00
CA TYR A 63 -5.31 -3.21 -8.29
C TYR A 63 -6.11 -2.61 -7.13
N ARG A 64 -5.44 -2.39 -6.00
CA ARG A 64 -5.99 -1.57 -4.92
C ARG A 64 -5.92 -0.10 -5.33
N VAL A 65 -7.05 0.47 -5.75
CA VAL A 65 -7.13 1.86 -6.25
C VAL A 65 -7.11 2.86 -5.11
N PHE A 66 -6.04 3.66 -5.04
CA PHE A 66 -5.93 4.78 -4.09
C PHE A 66 -6.55 6.03 -4.69
N LYS A 67 -7.74 6.37 -4.19
CA LYS A 67 -8.40 7.64 -4.51
C LYS A 67 -7.75 8.75 -3.66
N PRO A 68 -7.34 9.88 -4.26
CA PRO A 68 -6.92 11.03 -3.47
C PRO A 68 -8.08 11.42 -2.54
N LYS A 69 -7.80 11.50 -1.23
CA LYS A 69 -8.75 12.11 -0.29
C LYS A 69 -8.82 13.59 -0.67
N ILE A 70 -9.98 14.02 -1.16
CA ILE A 70 -10.33 15.43 -1.24
C ILE A 70 -10.56 15.84 0.21
N ILE A 71 -9.61 16.61 0.76
CA ILE A 71 -9.72 17.23 2.09
C ILE A 71 -10.28 18.63 1.86
#